data_AF-A0A177EKV3-F1
#
_entry.id   AF-A0A177EKV3-F1
#
_cell.length_a   1.000
_cell.length_b   1.000
_cell.length_c   1.000
_cell.angle_alpha   90.00
_cell.angle_beta   90.00
_cell.angle_gamma   90.00
#
_symmetry.space_group_name_H-M   'P 1'
#
loop_
_entity.id
_entity.type
_entity.pdbx_description
1 polymer ?
#
loop_
_entity_poly.entity_id
_entity_poly.type
_entity_poly.pdbx_seq_one_letter_code
_entity_poly.pdbx_strand_id
1 'polypeptide(L)'
;MAHKKTRKLMLPFLALAPFVLANTGPNAECCYLSPEHTLQNIAFFRASGTSLEIKPDCNPALPIIASKQREPITIHLNSYTSKTIPDRLARGIQFSHLTIVVPVNVAQTAPDAPTAKVFEKLFWALRTLHTLNLTIRGEAVMSTSTSQSMTGRMVHKFRIIAERAKIWGRPPTPPPTHSPTLTPPLSPTLTPPLSPTLTPPLTPPHSHSPPPPLPSPTPPLPSPPLQALPPSPHSPPLTPPLTPPHSHSHSHSHSPTPLTPTPTAFSTSTRILRLDTTHLKLNNLPEALAEWILARLDAHDCELGLSIDKSPSITALRFLDAFNPKALVYLSVHGADALASIDCAALTQLLVRDVFEVIKTQCPVGASEATLAAIASKAWATVRVPAGLWASLAPLIRAPFAVDTLCIDIGFNSSLDAFWNAACQERASVTSLVLKLT
;
A
#
# COMPACT_ATOMS: atom_id res chain seq x y z
N MET A 1 -7.47 30.93 -47.83
CA MET A 1 -7.92 29.51 -47.85
C MET A 1 -6.89 28.67 -47.11
N ALA A 2 -7.16 28.34 -45.85
CA ALA A 2 -6.32 27.42 -45.07
C ALA A 2 -7.27 26.58 -44.20
N HIS A 3 -7.47 25.33 -44.60
CA HIS A 3 -8.33 24.38 -43.91
C HIS A 3 -7.73 23.99 -42.55
N LYS A 4 -8.21 24.60 -41.47
CA LYS A 4 -8.04 24.06 -40.11
C LYS A 4 -8.84 22.77 -40.00
N LYS A 5 -8.15 21.65 -40.21
CA LYS A 5 -8.68 20.29 -40.04
C LYS A 5 -8.79 20.01 -38.53
N THR A 6 -9.91 20.41 -37.93
CA THR A 6 -10.30 20.00 -36.58
C THR A 6 -10.49 18.49 -36.55
N ARG A 7 -9.43 17.75 -36.19
CA ARG A 7 -9.56 16.36 -35.74
C ARG A 7 -10.32 16.40 -34.42
N LYS A 8 -11.63 16.15 -34.48
CA LYS A 8 -12.41 15.70 -33.32
C LYS A 8 -11.80 14.37 -32.89
N LEU A 9 -10.90 14.43 -31.91
CA LEU A 9 -10.45 13.25 -31.19
C LEU A 9 -11.66 12.80 -30.37
N MET A 10 -12.38 11.78 -30.85
CA MET A 10 -13.28 11.03 -29.99
C MET A 10 -12.42 10.38 -28.92
N LEU A 11 -12.46 10.93 -27.70
CA LEU A 11 -11.98 10.21 -26.52
C LEU A 11 -12.78 8.91 -26.43
N PRO A 12 -12.15 7.73 -26.41
CA PRO A 12 -12.78 6.62 -25.73
C PRO A 12 -12.77 7.01 -24.25
N PHE A 13 -13.95 7.23 -23.68
CA PHE A 13 -14.10 7.13 -22.23
C PHE A 13 -13.57 5.74 -21.86
N LEU A 14 -12.38 5.70 -21.26
CA LEU A 14 -11.89 4.58 -20.49
C LEU A 14 -12.88 4.40 -19.33
N ALA A 15 -13.96 3.67 -19.60
CA ALA A 15 -14.59 2.91 -18.55
C ALA A 15 -13.48 2.03 -17.98
N LEU A 16 -13.06 2.33 -16.75
CA LEU A 16 -12.55 1.32 -15.83
C LEU A 16 -13.67 0.28 -15.71
N ALA A 17 -13.77 -0.60 -16.72
CA ALA A 17 -14.52 -1.81 -16.60
C ALA A 17 -13.88 -2.53 -15.42
N PRO A 18 -14.63 -2.88 -14.36
CA PRO A 18 -14.10 -3.79 -13.38
C PRO A 18 -13.70 -5.03 -14.18
N PHE A 19 -12.41 -5.36 -14.22
CA PHE A 19 -11.92 -6.64 -14.67
C PHE A 19 -12.40 -7.66 -13.63
N VAL A 20 -13.71 -7.90 -13.61
CA VAL A 20 -14.27 -9.08 -12.99
C VAL A 20 -13.78 -10.19 -13.91
N LEU A 21 -12.71 -10.87 -13.48
CA LEU A 21 -12.42 -12.21 -13.95
C LEU A 21 -13.67 -13.04 -13.68
N ALA A 22 -14.60 -13.04 -14.63
CA ALA A 22 -15.70 -13.98 -14.73
C ALA A 22 -15.07 -15.30 -15.17
N ASN A 23 -14.31 -15.90 -14.26
CA ASN A 23 -13.92 -17.30 -14.36
C ASN A 23 -15.15 -18.12 -13.96
N THR A 24 -16.18 -18.09 -14.81
CA THR A 24 -17.39 -18.91 -14.68
C THR A 24 -17.07 -20.29 -15.26
N GLY A 25 -16.14 -21.00 -14.61
CA GLY A 25 -16.06 -22.45 -14.77
C GLY A 25 -17.32 -23.06 -14.18
N PRO A 26 -18.12 -23.83 -14.94
CA PRO A 26 -19.31 -24.50 -14.46
C PRO A 26 -18.88 -25.73 -13.66
N ASN A 27 -18.41 -25.49 -12.43
CA ASN A 27 -18.34 -26.41 -11.31
C ASN A 27 -17.78 -25.61 -10.13
N ALA A 28 -18.55 -24.62 -9.68
CA ALA A 28 -18.45 -24.15 -8.31
C ALA A 28 -18.99 -25.27 -7.42
N GLU A 29 -18.22 -26.35 -7.28
CA GLU A 29 -18.24 -27.11 -6.04
C GLU A 29 -18.19 -26.06 -4.94
N CYS A 30 -19.30 -25.90 -4.22
CA CYS A 30 -19.32 -25.04 -3.07
C CYS A 30 -18.20 -25.57 -2.18
N CYS A 31 -17.09 -24.85 -2.18
CA CYS A 31 -15.92 -25.12 -1.38
C CYS A 31 -16.31 -24.79 0.07
N TYR A 32 -17.20 -25.60 0.63
CA TYR A 32 -17.60 -25.50 2.01
C TYR A 32 -16.38 -25.87 2.85
N LEU A 33 -15.98 -24.93 3.68
CA LEU A 33 -14.94 -25.16 4.67
C LEU A 33 -15.43 -26.26 5.62
N SER A 34 -14.53 -27.18 5.98
CA SER A 34 -14.81 -28.16 7.04
C SER A 34 -15.44 -27.45 8.25
N PRO A 35 -16.55 -27.96 8.80
CA PRO A 35 -17.22 -27.37 9.96
C PRO A 35 -16.29 -27.10 11.15
N GLU A 36 -15.28 -27.95 11.35
CA GLU A 36 -14.30 -27.81 12.44
C GLU A 36 -13.48 -26.53 12.32
N HIS A 37 -13.10 -26.15 11.10
CA HIS A 37 -12.36 -24.92 10.88
C HIS A 37 -13.26 -23.70 11.00
N THR A 38 -14.55 -23.81 10.74
CA THR A 38 -15.46 -22.65 10.76
C THR A 38 -15.52 -22.00 12.14
N LEU A 39 -15.69 -22.78 13.21
CA LEU A 39 -15.74 -22.22 14.58
C LEU A 39 -14.41 -21.59 14.99
N GLN A 40 -13.28 -22.21 14.63
CA GLN A 40 -11.95 -21.66 14.92
C GLN A 40 -11.71 -20.35 14.18
N ASN A 41 -12.10 -20.25 12.91
CA ASN A 41 -12.00 -19.01 12.13
C ASN A 41 -12.89 -17.92 12.73
N ILE A 42 -14.15 -18.24 13.07
CA ILE A 42 -15.06 -17.28 13.72
C ILE A 42 -14.45 -16.76 15.03
N ALA A 43 -13.91 -17.65 15.87
CA ALA A 43 -13.27 -17.27 17.12
C ALA A 43 -12.02 -16.39 16.89
N PHE A 44 -11.21 -16.71 15.88
CA PHE A 44 -10.05 -15.91 15.49
C PHE A 44 -10.49 -14.48 15.14
N PHE A 45 -11.35 -14.27 14.14
CA PHE A 45 -11.75 -12.91 13.75
C PHE A 45 -12.46 -12.15 14.88
N ARG A 46 -13.27 -12.85 15.69
CA ARG A 46 -13.93 -12.25 16.87
C ARG A 46 -12.92 -11.73 17.90
N ALA A 47 -11.76 -12.36 18.06
CA ALA A 47 -10.70 -11.86 18.95
C ALA A 47 -10.07 -10.55 18.46
N SER A 48 -10.19 -10.23 17.16
CA SER A 48 -9.89 -8.90 16.61
C SER A 48 -11.05 -7.91 16.67
N GLY A 49 -12.16 -8.27 17.31
CA GLY A 49 -13.35 -7.42 17.35
C GLY A 49 -14.11 -7.35 16.03
N THR A 50 -13.83 -8.25 15.08
CA THR A 50 -14.51 -8.31 13.79
C THR A 50 -15.31 -9.60 13.64
N SER A 51 -16.45 -9.53 12.96
CA SER A 51 -17.30 -10.69 12.72
C SER A 51 -17.32 -11.00 11.24
N LEU A 52 -17.08 -12.26 10.89
CA LEU A 52 -17.30 -12.73 9.52
C LEU A 52 -18.79 -12.81 9.24
N GLU A 53 -19.17 -12.49 8.01
CA GLU A 53 -20.51 -12.76 7.50
C GLU A 53 -20.73 -14.28 7.47
N ILE A 54 -21.79 -14.72 8.15
CA ILE A 54 -22.22 -16.11 8.22
C ILE A 54 -23.51 -16.22 7.44
N LYS A 55 -23.60 -17.19 6.52
CA LYS A 55 -24.85 -17.50 5.82
C LYS A 55 -25.65 -18.52 6.61
N PRO A 56 -26.99 -18.36 6.69
CA PRO A 56 -27.84 -19.45 7.15
C PRO A 56 -27.67 -20.61 6.19
N ASP A 57 -27.22 -21.75 6.68
CA ASP A 57 -27.24 -22.99 5.92
C ASP A 57 -28.64 -23.61 5.95
N CYS A 58 -28.91 -24.52 5.02
CA CYS A 58 -30.05 -25.42 5.09
C CYS A 58 -30.00 -26.29 6.36
N ASN A 59 -28.81 -26.50 6.94
CA ASN A 59 -28.65 -27.10 8.26
C ASN A 59 -28.46 -26.03 9.35
N PRO A 60 -29.44 -25.79 10.23
CA PRO A 60 -29.36 -24.76 11.26
C PRO A 60 -28.26 -25.04 12.32
N ALA A 61 -27.67 -26.24 12.35
CA ALA A 61 -26.71 -26.63 13.36
C ALA A 61 -25.29 -26.09 13.14
N LEU A 62 -24.91 -25.69 11.92
CA LEU A 62 -23.54 -25.32 11.61
C LEU A 62 -23.46 -23.99 10.85
N PRO A 63 -22.84 -22.94 11.42
CA PRO A 63 -22.64 -21.70 10.69
C PRO A 63 -21.70 -21.92 9.50
N ILE A 64 -22.04 -21.35 8.34
CA ILE A 64 -21.17 -21.34 7.16
C ILE A 64 -20.63 -19.93 6.95
N ILE A 65 -19.30 -19.79 6.93
CA ILE A 65 -18.65 -18.52 6.58
C ILE A 65 -18.94 -18.20 5.11
N ALA A 66 -19.45 -17.01 4.83
CA ALA A 66 -19.63 -16.54 3.47
C ALA A 66 -18.26 -16.49 2.75
N SER A 67 -18.17 -17.06 1.56
CA SER A 67 -16.93 -17.02 0.76
C SER A 67 -16.51 -15.60 0.35
N LYS A 68 -17.45 -14.65 0.34
CA LYS A 68 -17.20 -13.23 0.06
C LYS A 68 -17.59 -12.41 1.27
N GLN A 69 -16.63 -11.70 1.84
CA GLN A 69 -16.80 -10.80 2.98
C GLN A 69 -16.92 -9.37 2.44
N ARG A 70 -18.14 -8.84 2.45
CA ARG A 70 -18.45 -7.51 1.89
C ARG A 70 -18.02 -6.39 2.82
N GLU A 71 -18.21 -6.60 4.12
CA GLU A 71 -17.82 -5.64 5.14
C GLU A 71 -16.29 -5.61 5.31
N PRO A 72 -15.70 -4.44 5.61
CA PRO A 72 -14.28 -4.35 5.93
C PRO A 72 -13.92 -5.19 7.15
N ILE A 73 -12.89 -6.03 7.00
CA ILE A 73 -12.35 -6.85 8.09
C ILE A 73 -11.04 -6.23 8.58
N THR A 74 -10.89 -6.18 9.90
CA THR A 74 -9.70 -5.69 10.58
C THR A 74 -9.14 -6.78 11.49
N ILE A 75 -7.83 -7.02 11.37
CA ILE A 75 -7.08 -7.94 12.21
C ILE A 75 -6.09 -7.12 13.04
N HIS A 76 -6.28 -7.11 14.35
CA HIS A 76 -5.43 -6.41 15.31
C HIS A 76 -4.37 -7.36 15.86
N LEU A 77 -3.11 -7.20 15.46
CA LEU A 77 -2.06 -8.16 15.84
C LEU A 77 -1.67 -8.12 17.31
N ASN A 78 -1.96 -7.02 18.01
CA ASN A 78 -1.80 -6.92 19.46
C ASN A 78 -2.79 -7.82 20.24
N SER A 79 -3.87 -8.30 19.60
CA SER A 79 -4.79 -9.28 20.19
C SER A 79 -4.29 -10.72 20.12
N TYR A 80 -3.12 -10.97 19.51
CA TYR A 80 -2.63 -12.33 19.28
C TYR A 80 -1.20 -12.56 19.73
N THR A 81 -0.94 -13.82 20.03
CA THR A 81 0.40 -14.40 20.12
C THR A 81 0.57 -15.42 18.99
N SER A 82 1.80 -15.90 18.77
CA SER A 82 2.05 -16.95 17.78
C SER A 82 1.30 -18.25 18.07
N LYS A 83 0.88 -18.49 19.32
CA LYS A 83 0.11 -19.66 19.75
C LYS A 83 -1.40 -19.53 19.51
N THR A 84 -1.92 -18.30 19.49
CA THR A 84 -3.36 -18.05 19.34
C THR A 84 -3.78 -17.93 17.88
N ILE A 85 -2.84 -17.68 16.97
CA ILE A 85 -3.10 -17.73 15.53
C ILE A 85 -3.17 -19.20 15.12
N PRO A 86 -4.28 -19.64 14.49
CA PRO A 86 -4.40 -21.02 14.04
C PRO A 86 -3.36 -21.36 12.97
N ASP A 87 -2.99 -22.64 12.86
CA ASP A 87 -2.03 -23.08 11.83
C ASP A 87 -2.56 -22.89 10.41
N ARG A 88 -3.88 -22.87 10.25
CA ARG A 88 -4.58 -22.72 8.98
C ARG A 88 -5.83 -21.86 9.22
N LEU A 89 -5.98 -20.82 8.42
CA LEU A 89 -7.26 -20.13 8.27
C LEU A 89 -8.02 -20.72 7.08
N ALA A 90 -9.31 -20.47 7.09
CA ALA A 90 -10.21 -20.90 6.03
C ALA A 90 -9.73 -20.36 4.67
N ARG A 91 -9.56 -21.27 3.70
CA ARG A 91 -9.16 -20.95 2.34
C ARG A 91 -10.34 -20.42 1.52
N GLY A 92 -10.05 -19.62 0.50
CA GLY A 92 -11.06 -19.16 -0.46
C GLY A 92 -11.97 -18.06 0.08
N ILE A 93 -11.70 -17.51 1.28
CA ILE A 93 -12.37 -16.29 1.74
C ILE A 93 -11.82 -15.12 0.92
N GLN A 94 -12.73 -14.39 0.27
CA GLN A 94 -12.45 -13.19 -0.48
C GLN A 94 -12.89 -11.98 0.34
N PHE A 95 -11.98 -11.05 0.58
CA PHE A 95 -12.27 -9.82 1.32
C PHE A 95 -12.50 -8.66 0.34
N SER A 96 -13.50 -7.81 0.59
CA SER A 96 -13.56 -6.52 -0.10
C SER A 96 -12.41 -5.62 0.38
N HIS A 97 -12.19 -5.59 1.69
CA HIS A 97 -11.16 -4.80 2.33
C HIS A 97 -10.66 -5.56 3.56
N LEU A 98 -9.36 -5.84 3.59
CA LEU A 98 -8.68 -6.41 4.75
C LEU A 98 -7.66 -5.41 5.28
N THR A 99 -7.80 -5.05 6.56
CA THR A 99 -6.82 -4.22 7.28
C THR A 99 -6.09 -5.06 8.31
N ILE A 100 -4.76 -5.09 8.24
CA ILE A 100 -3.91 -5.69 9.27
C ILE A 100 -3.26 -4.57 10.06
N VAL A 101 -3.60 -4.47 11.35
CA VAL A 101 -3.07 -3.45 12.26
C VAL A 101 -1.90 -4.05 13.05
N VAL A 102 -0.73 -3.46 12.86
CA VAL A 102 0.53 -3.89 13.46
C VAL A 102 0.90 -2.92 14.57
N PRO A 103 1.13 -3.37 15.82
CA PRO A 103 1.66 -2.50 16.85
C PRO A 103 3.08 -2.08 16.48
N VAL A 104 3.28 -0.78 16.28
CA VAL A 104 4.59 -0.19 16.00
C VAL A 104 5.13 0.39 17.29
N ASN A 105 6.21 -0.20 17.78
CA ASN A 105 7.05 0.42 18.80
C ASN A 105 8.18 1.15 18.08
N VAL A 106 8.19 2.47 18.14
CA VAL A 106 9.15 3.34 17.44
C VAL A 106 10.61 2.97 17.78
N ALA A 107 10.84 2.39 18.97
CA ALA A 107 12.18 1.96 19.40
C ALA A 107 12.62 0.60 18.84
N GLN A 108 11.72 -0.22 18.29
CA GLN A 108 12.02 -1.57 17.80
C GLN A 108 11.79 -1.65 16.29
N THR A 109 12.84 -1.32 15.54
CA THR A 109 12.91 -1.52 14.08
C THR A 109 13.41 -2.92 13.70
N ALA A 110 13.84 -3.72 14.67
CA ALA A 110 14.45 -5.02 14.41
C ALA A 110 13.40 -6.10 14.01
N PRO A 111 13.65 -6.87 12.95
CA PRO A 111 12.83 -8.01 12.51
C PRO A 111 12.57 -9.10 13.55
N ASP A 112 13.36 -9.13 14.64
CA ASP A 112 13.25 -10.16 15.68
C ASP A 112 12.17 -9.86 16.73
N ALA A 113 11.43 -8.77 16.56
CA ALA A 113 10.34 -8.41 17.46
C ALA A 113 9.28 -9.54 17.51
N PRO A 114 8.66 -9.81 18.68
CA PRO A 114 7.56 -10.78 18.81
C PRO A 114 6.45 -10.57 17.76
N THR A 115 6.20 -9.32 17.38
CA THR A 115 5.25 -8.91 16.34
C THR A 115 5.54 -9.56 14.99
N ALA A 116 6.82 -9.66 14.58
CA ALA A 116 7.19 -10.27 13.30
C ALA A 116 6.83 -11.76 13.27
N LYS A 117 7.02 -12.49 14.38
CA LYS A 117 6.62 -13.91 14.49
C LYS A 117 5.12 -14.11 14.41
N VAL A 118 4.35 -13.21 15.04
CA VAL A 118 2.87 -13.22 14.96
C VAL A 118 2.41 -12.93 13.53
N PHE A 119 3.01 -11.92 12.88
CA PHE A 119 2.71 -11.54 11.51
C PHE A 119 3.06 -12.65 10.51
N GLU A 120 4.23 -13.27 10.67
CA GLU A 120 4.65 -14.41 9.86
C GLU A 120 3.72 -15.61 10.05
N LYS A 121 3.32 -15.91 11.29
CA LYS A 121 2.34 -16.95 11.59
C LYS A 121 1.00 -16.68 10.89
N LEU A 122 0.54 -15.42 10.90
CA LEU A 122 -0.68 -15.03 10.17
C LEU A 122 -0.54 -15.28 8.67
N PHE A 123 0.59 -14.90 8.07
CA PHE A 123 0.85 -15.11 6.64
C PHE A 123 0.86 -16.60 6.28
N TRP A 124 1.48 -17.43 7.14
CA TRP A 124 1.45 -18.89 7.01
C TRP A 124 0.04 -19.48 7.16
N ALA A 125 -0.79 -18.92 8.04
CA ALA A 125 -2.15 -19.38 8.24
C ALA A 125 -3.05 -19.06 7.04
N LEU A 126 -2.86 -17.89 6.43
CA LEU A 126 -3.62 -17.43 5.24
C LEU A 126 -3.20 -18.17 3.97
N ARG A 127 -1.88 -18.35 3.73
CA ARG A 127 -1.26 -18.92 2.50
C ARG A 127 -1.54 -18.18 1.21
N THR A 128 -2.81 -17.95 0.91
CA THR A 128 -3.30 -17.21 -0.25
C THR A 128 -4.35 -16.23 0.23
N LEU A 129 -4.15 -14.96 -0.07
CA LEU A 129 -5.05 -13.89 0.32
C LEU A 129 -5.67 -13.27 -0.93
N HIS A 130 -6.98 -13.46 -1.07
CA HIS A 130 -7.80 -12.79 -2.08
C HIS A 130 -8.47 -11.58 -1.43
N THR A 131 -8.11 -10.37 -1.86
CA THR A 131 -8.75 -9.15 -1.36
C THR A 131 -8.76 -8.08 -2.43
N LEU A 132 -9.81 -7.26 -2.52
CA LEU A 132 -9.76 -6.11 -3.45
C LEU A 132 -8.76 -5.06 -2.93
N ASN A 133 -8.76 -4.83 -1.61
CA ASN A 133 -7.89 -3.87 -0.94
C ASN A 133 -7.21 -4.52 0.27
N LEU A 134 -5.87 -4.51 0.29
CA LEU A 134 -5.08 -4.87 1.47
C LEU A 134 -4.48 -3.60 2.07
N THR A 135 -4.82 -3.28 3.32
CA THR A 135 -4.15 -2.24 4.09
C THR A 135 -3.34 -2.86 5.21
N ILE A 136 -2.07 -2.50 5.31
CA ILE A 136 -1.22 -2.84 6.45
C ILE A 136 -0.88 -1.53 7.15
N ARG A 137 -1.37 -1.39 8.38
CA ARG A 137 -1.33 -0.15 9.14
C ARG A 137 -0.49 -0.32 10.39
N GLY A 138 0.51 0.54 10.55
CA GLY A 138 1.19 0.69 11.83
C GLY A 138 0.34 1.50 12.80
N GLU A 139 0.12 0.96 13.99
CA GLU A 139 -0.52 1.64 15.10
C GLU A 139 0.53 1.93 16.15
N ALA A 140 0.77 3.22 16.43
CA ALA A 140 1.66 3.60 17.50
C ALA A 140 1.09 3.02 18.79
N VAL A 141 1.86 2.15 19.45
CA VAL A 141 1.54 1.74 20.81
C VAL A 141 1.70 3.01 21.64
N MET A 142 0.59 3.68 21.94
CA MET A 142 0.60 4.66 23.02
C MET A 142 0.97 3.86 24.24
N SER A 143 2.25 3.87 24.59
CA SER A 143 2.70 3.41 25.88
C SER A 143 1.78 4.11 26.84
N THR A 144 0.84 3.38 27.42
CA THR A 144 0.09 3.84 28.58
C THR A 144 1.08 3.85 29.73
N SER A 145 2.14 4.63 29.58
CA SER A 145 3.13 4.85 30.59
C SER A 145 2.37 5.57 31.70
N THR A 146 2.01 4.79 32.71
CA THR A 146 2.30 5.24 34.06
C THR A 146 1.44 6.41 34.56
N SER A 147 0.26 6.67 33.99
CA SER A 147 -0.76 7.45 34.71
C SER A 147 -1.27 6.67 35.95
N GLN A 148 -1.19 5.33 35.94
CA GLN A 148 -1.48 4.51 37.14
C GLN A 148 -0.37 4.49 38.21
N SER A 149 0.87 4.89 37.92
CA SER A 149 1.92 4.94 38.95
C SER A 149 2.09 6.32 39.59
N MET A 150 1.53 7.40 39.02
CA MET A 150 1.43 8.66 39.75
C MET A 150 0.29 8.65 40.79
N THR A 151 -0.85 8.02 40.51
CA THR A 151 -1.88 7.82 41.54
C THR A 151 -1.46 6.78 42.56
N GLY A 152 -0.80 5.68 42.18
CA GLY A 152 -0.24 4.71 43.14
C GLY A 152 0.87 5.30 44.04
N ARG A 153 1.81 6.08 43.49
CA ARG A 153 2.87 6.74 44.29
C ARG A 153 2.39 7.97 45.04
N MET A 154 1.40 8.72 44.54
CA MET A 154 0.75 9.77 45.33
C MET A 154 -0.06 9.17 46.47
N VAL A 155 -0.85 8.12 46.25
CA VAL A 155 -1.61 7.47 47.34
C VAL A 155 -0.66 6.85 48.37
N HIS A 156 0.50 6.33 47.97
CA HIS A 156 1.51 5.86 48.92
C HIS A 156 2.21 7.01 49.67
N LYS A 157 2.53 8.14 48.99
CA LYS A 157 3.06 9.35 49.66
C LYS A 157 2.03 10.01 50.57
N PHE A 158 0.77 10.12 50.17
CA PHE A 158 -0.32 10.66 50.99
C PHE A 158 -0.66 9.73 52.16
N ARG A 159 -0.53 8.40 52.01
CA ARG A 159 -0.65 7.44 53.12
C ARG A 159 0.52 7.59 54.13
N ILE A 160 1.75 7.81 53.66
CA ILE A 160 2.92 8.07 54.53
C ILE A 160 2.80 9.45 55.23
N ILE A 161 2.25 10.47 54.55
CA ILE A 161 2.01 11.79 55.14
C ILE A 161 0.85 11.74 56.16
N ALA A 162 -0.23 11.02 55.88
CA ALA A 162 -1.36 10.84 56.81
C ALA A 162 -1.01 10.00 58.04
N GLU A 163 -0.17 8.97 57.90
CA GLU A 163 0.36 8.20 59.04
C GLU A 163 1.31 9.05 59.91
N ARG A 164 2.13 9.93 59.31
CA ARG A 164 2.96 10.87 60.08
C ARG A 164 2.15 11.99 60.75
N ALA A 165 1.02 12.40 60.18
CA ALA A 165 0.12 13.38 60.78
C ALA A 165 -0.64 12.83 62.01
N LYS A 166 -0.83 11.51 62.14
CA LYS A 166 -1.37 10.89 63.37
C LYS A 166 -0.40 10.92 64.56
N ILE A 167 0.90 11.02 64.31
CA ILE A 167 1.94 11.06 65.36
C ILE A 167 2.06 12.45 66.00
N TRP A 168 1.57 13.50 65.32
CA TRP A 168 1.55 14.87 65.84
C TRP A 168 0.12 15.35 65.98
N GLY A 169 -0.49 15.08 67.13
CA GLY A 169 -1.91 15.35 67.42
C GLY A 169 -2.33 16.81 67.27
N ARG A 170 -2.61 17.24 66.03
CA ARG A 170 -3.47 18.39 65.73
C ARG A 170 -4.40 18.06 64.57
N PRO A 171 -5.72 18.24 64.74
CA PRO A 171 -6.66 18.11 63.63
C PRO A 171 -6.42 19.23 62.60
N PRO A 172 -6.45 18.94 61.29
CA PRO A 172 -6.35 19.98 60.27
C PRO A 172 -7.62 20.83 60.28
N THR A 173 -7.44 22.16 60.37
CA THR A 173 -8.49 23.15 60.16
C THR A 173 -9.01 23.05 58.72
N PRO A 174 -10.33 23.03 58.49
CA PRO A 174 -10.87 23.00 57.13
C PRO A 174 -10.56 24.31 56.39
N PRO A 175 -10.18 24.26 55.10
CA PRO A 175 -9.97 25.46 54.30
C PRO A 175 -11.32 26.16 53.98
N PRO A 176 -11.30 27.48 53.78
CA PRO A 176 -12.50 28.28 53.54
C PRO A 176 -13.17 27.90 52.21
N THR A 177 -14.46 27.58 52.32
CA THR A 177 -15.34 27.26 51.20
C THR A 177 -15.70 28.55 50.47
N HIS A 178 -15.03 28.84 49.35
CA HIS A 178 -15.50 29.83 48.39
C HIS A 178 -16.23 29.10 47.27
N SER A 179 -17.56 29.15 47.32
CA SER A 179 -18.46 28.76 46.23
C SER A 179 -18.54 29.89 45.21
N PRO A 180 -18.28 29.63 43.92
CA PRO A 180 -18.91 30.40 42.85
C PRO A 180 -20.07 29.60 42.27
N THR A 181 -21.28 30.10 42.55
CA THR A 181 -22.51 29.78 41.83
C THR A 181 -22.34 30.15 40.36
N LEU A 182 -22.31 29.16 39.47
CA LEU A 182 -22.45 29.37 38.04
C LEU A 182 -23.66 28.58 37.53
N THR A 183 -24.63 29.39 37.10
CA THR A 183 -25.88 29.09 36.41
C THR A 183 -25.70 28.15 35.21
N PRO A 184 -26.64 27.22 34.95
CA PRO A 184 -26.63 26.41 33.74
C PRO A 184 -27.09 27.23 32.52
N PRO A 185 -26.48 27.05 31.33
CA PRO A 185 -26.99 27.63 30.11
C PRO A 185 -28.22 26.85 29.58
N LEU A 186 -29.25 27.62 29.24
CA LEU A 186 -30.47 27.21 28.56
C LEU A 186 -30.18 26.49 27.24
N SER A 187 -30.85 25.35 27.03
CA SER A 187 -30.92 24.66 25.74
C SER A 187 -31.86 25.41 24.79
N PRO A 188 -31.47 25.68 23.54
CA PRO A 188 -32.44 26.08 22.52
C PRO A 188 -33.03 24.84 21.84
N THR A 189 -34.32 24.61 22.07
CA THR A 189 -35.17 23.74 21.26
C THR A 189 -35.33 24.37 19.88
N LEU A 190 -34.70 23.79 18.86
CA LEU A 190 -34.96 24.12 17.46
C LEU A 190 -35.81 23.03 16.81
N THR A 191 -37.06 23.37 16.58
CA THR A 191 -38.02 22.67 15.71
C THR A 191 -37.56 22.80 14.25
N PRO A 192 -37.51 21.72 13.45
CA PRO A 192 -37.33 21.84 12.01
C PRO A 192 -38.66 22.11 11.30
N PRO A 193 -38.69 22.95 10.23
CA PRO A 193 -39.88 23.14 9.42
C PRO A 193 -40.04 21.97 8.43
N LEU A 194 -41.25 21.44 8.38
CA LEU A 194 -41.75 20.54 7.34
C LEU A 194 -41.66 21.22 5.97
N SER A 195 -40.94 20.61 5.03
CA SER A 195 -41.04 20.91 3.60
C SER A 195 -41.87 19.83 2.91
N PRO A 196 -42.85 20.20 2.05
CA PRO A 196 -43.69 19.23 1.37
C PRO A 196 -42.97 18.63 0.15
N THR A 197 -42.88 17.31 0.13
CA THR A 197 -42.45 16.52 -1.03
C THR A 197 -43.55 16.54 -2.09
N LEU A 198 -43.35 17.33 -3.16
CA LEU A 198 -44.12 17.23 -4.40
C LEU A 198 -43.65 16.00 -5.18
N THR A 199 -44.53 15.01 -5.31
CA THR A 199 -44.35 13.83 -6.16
C THR A 199 -44.68 14.20 -7.61
N PRO A 200 -43.79 13.97 -8.60
CA PRO A 200 -44.18 14.05 -10.00
C PRO A 200 -44.91 12.78 -10.47
N PRO A 201 -45.78 12.88 -11.48
CA PRO A 201 -46.65 11.79 -11.90
C PRO A 201 -45.89 10.69 -12.67
N LEU A 202 -46.30 9.44 -12.44
CA LEU A 202 -45.87 8.27 -13.18
C LEU A 202 -46.20 8.42 -14.68
N THR A 203 -45.18 8.38 -15.52
CA THR A 203 -45.30 8.02 -16.94
C THR A 203 -45.42 6.50 -17.11
N PRO A 204 -46.26 6.02 -18.06
CA PRO A 204 -46.48 4.59 -18.30
C PRO A 204 -45.26 3.93 -18.98
N PRO A 205 -45.07 2.62 -18.78
CA PRO A 205 -43.91 1.89 -19.31
C PRO A 205 -44.00 1.74 -20.82
N HIS A 206 -42.93 2.17 -21.51
CA HIS A 206 -42.71 1.87 -22.91
C HIS A 206 -42.49 0.36 -23.11
N SER A 207 -43.28 -0.20 -24.02
CA SER A 207 -43.16 -1.57 -24.51
C SER A 207 -41.80 -1.77 -25.18
N HIS A 208 -40.93 -2.54 -24.52
CA HIS A 208 -39.67 -2.99 -25.11
C HIS A 208 -39.96 -4.11 -26.12
N SER A 209 -39.68 -3.83 -27.39
CA SER A 209 -39.62 -4.85 -28.43
C SER A 209 -38.49 -5.86 -28.12
N PRO A 210 -38.68 -7.15 -28.41
CA PRO A 210 -37.64 -8.16 -28.20
C PRO A 210 -36.42 -7.89 -29.10
N PRO A 211 -35.20 -8.13 -28.60
CA PRO A 211 -33.99 -7.96 -29.40
C PRO A 211 -33.95 -9.00 -30.53
N PRO A 212 -33.34 -8.65 -31.69
CA PRO A 212 -33.18 -9.58 -32.80
C PRO A 212 -32.29 -10.77 -32.39
N PRO A 213 -32.52 -11.96 -32.98
CA PRO A 213 -31.74 -13.15 -32.70
C PRO A 213 -30.26 -12.96 -33.07
N LEU A 214 -29.38 -13.44 -32.19
CA LEU A 214 -27.94 -13.41 -32.42
C LEU A 214 -27.56 -14.21 -33.68
N PRO A 215 -26.59 -13.73 -34.47
CA PRO A 215 -26.05 -14.49 -35.59
C PRO A 215 -25.35 -15.76 -35.10
N SER A 216 -25.58 -16.85 -35.83
CA SER A 216 -24.99 -18.17 -35.57
C SER A 216 -23.46 -18.12 -35.64
N PRO A 217 -22.75 -18.92 -34.81
CA PRO A 217 -21.30 -18.93 -34.78
C PRO A 217 -20.73 -19.44 -36.12
N THR A 218 -19.85 -18.62 -36.70
CA THR A 218 -19.05 -18.96 -37.88
C THR A 218 -18.16 -20.17 -37.58
N PRO A 219 -18.12 -21.20 -38.44
CA PRO A 219 -17.25 -22.35 -38.25
C PRO A 219 -15.76 -21.94 -38.29
N PRO A 220 -14.90 -22.61 -37.51
CA PRO A 220 -13.49 -22.29 -37.45
C PRO A 220 -12.80 -22.54 -38.79
N LEU A 221 -11.97 -21.58 -39.20
CA LEU A 221 -11.11 -21.66 -40.38
C LEU A 221 -10.12 -22.84 -40.23
N PRO A 222 -9.84 -23.61 -41.28
CA PRO A 222 -8.84 -24.68 -41.24
C PRO A 222 -7.44 -24.11 -40.99
N SER A 223 -6.70 -24.76 -40.09
CA SER A 223 -5.31 -24.44 -39.76
C SER A 223 -4.39 -24.53 -40.99
N PRO A 224 -3.45 -23.59 -41.17
CA PRO A 224 -2.49 -23.66 -42.26
C PRO A 224 -1.48 -24.82 -42.05
N PRO A 225 -0.97 -25.41 -43.15
CA PRO A 225 -0.01 -26.52 -43.07
C PRO A 225 1.33 -26.06 -42.49
N LEU A 226 1.87 -26.87 -41.57
CA LEU A 226 3.20 -26.77 -41.00
C LEU A 226 4.26 -26.80 -42.12
N GLN A 227 4.89 -25.66 -42.38
CA GLN A 227 6.12 -25.59 -43.17
C GLN A 227 7.31 -25.92 -42.26
N ALA A 228 8.13 -26.88 -42.70
CA ALA A 228 9.35 -27.28 -42.04
C ALA A 228 10.39 -26.15 -42.07
N LEU A 229 11.00 -25.85 -40.91
CA LEU A 229 12.15 -24.95 -40.81
C LEU A 229 13.40 -25.56 -41.48
N PRO A 230 14.19 -24.76 -42.21
CA PRO A 230 15.52 -25.17 -42.65
C PRO A 230 16.54 -25.19 -41.48
N PRO A 231 17.61 -26.00 -41.58
CA PRO A 231 18.60 -26.15 -40.52
C PRO A 231 19.52 -24.92 -40.41
N SER A 232 19.75 -24.47 -39.17
CA SER A 232 20.72 -23.42 -38.83
C SER A 232 22.16 -23.86 -39.10
N PRO A 233 22.98 -23.04 -39.77
CA PRO A 233 24.42 -23.21 -39.77
C PRO A 233 25.08 -22.35 -38.69
N HIS A 234 26.25 -22.79 -38.23
CA HIS A 234 27.26 -22.09 -37.42
C HIS A 234 27.26 -22.35 -35.90
N SER A 235 27.98 -23.40 -35.53
CA SER A 235 28.76 -23.46 -34.29
C SER A 235 30.07 -22.68 -34.46
N PRO A 236 30.54 -21.90 -33.47
CA PRO A 236 31.86 -21.26 -33.50
C PRO A 236 32.97 -22.25 -33.06
N PRO A 237 34.23 -22.02 -33.49
CA PRO A 237 35.34 -22.93 -33.22
C PRO A 237 35.94 -22.74 -31.81
N LEU A 238 36.44 -23.87 -31.28
CA LEU A 238 37.19 -24.01 -30.04
C LEU A 238 38.52 -23.23 -30.06
N THR A 239 38.76 -22.45 -29.01
CA THR A 239 40.04 -21.79 -28.69
C THR A 239 41.01 -22.77 -28.01
N PRO A 240 42.32 -22.76 -28.33
CA PRO A 240 43.33 -23.62 -27.69
C PRO A 240 43.88 -23.04 -26.38
N PRO A 241 44.59 -23.86 -25.56
CA PRO A 241 45.02 -23.48 -24.22
C PRO A 241 46.33 -22.68 -24.22
N LEU A 242 46.38 -21.62 -23.41
CA LEU A 242 47.63 -20.92 -23.07
C LEU A 242 48.17 -21.41 -21.72
N THR A 243 49.42 -21.85 -21.72
CA THR A 243 50.29 -21.98 -20.54
C THR A 243 51.33 -20.85 -20.50
N PRO A 244 51.91 -20.55 -19.32
CA PRO A 244 52.45 -19.24 -18.93
C PRO A 244 53.92 -19.07 -19.32
N PRO A 245 54.54 -17.88 -19.11
CA PRO A 245 55.44 -17.77 -17.94
C PRO A 245 55.70 -16.35 -17.36
N HIS A 246 56.43 -16.38 -16.24
CA HIS A 246 57.34 -15.38 -15.66
C HIS A 246 56.86 -14.32 -14.65
N SER A 247 57.21 -14.64 -13.40
CA SER A 247 57.77 -13.83 -12.32
C SER A 247 58.30 -12.43 -12.69
N HIS A 248 57.91 -11.42 -11.91
CA HIS A 248 58.82 -10.38 -11.42
C HIS A 248 58.32 -9.80 -10.09
N SER A 249 59.22 -9.76 -9.11
CA SER A 249 59.15 -9.02 -7.85
C SER A 249 58.97 -7.52 -8.10
N HIS A 250 58.17 -6.85 -7.26
CA HIS A 250 58.57 -5.59 -6.62
C HIS A 250 57.60 -5.15 -5.51
N SER A 251 58.19 -4.94 -4.33
CA SER A 251 58.00 -3.80 -3.42
C SER A 251 56.66 -3.62 -2.70
N HIS A 252 56.69 -3.94 -1.42
CA HIS A 252 55.76 -3.52 -0.37
C HIS A 252 55.54 -2.00 -0.36
N SER A 253 54.29 -1.58 -0.54
CA SER A 253 53.78 -0.30 -0.05
C SER A 253 52.44 -0.55 0.62
N HIS A 254 52.45 -0.57 1.95
CA HIS A 254 51.25 -0.71 2.77
C HIS A 254 50.52 0.63 2.81
N SER A 255 49.50 0.78 1.97
CA SER A 255 48.40 1.72 2.20
C SER A 255 47.16 0.92 2.61
N PRO A 256 46.47 1.26 3.71
CA PRO A 256 45.24 0.59 4.11
C PRO A 256 44.12 0.99 3.16
N THR A 257 43.82 0.12 2.20
CA THR A 257 42.65 0.26 1.34
C THR A 257 41.39 0.24 2.20
N PRO A 258 40.47 1.21 2.05
CA PRO A 258 39.19 1.17 2.75
C PRO A 258 38.42 -0.05 2.26
N LEU A 259 38.16 -0.99 3.18
CA LEU A 259 37.37 -2.19 2.94
C LEU A 259 36.04 -1.77 2.32
N THR A 260 35.90 -2.02 1.03
CA THR A 260 34.62 -1.92 0.33
C THR A 260 33.72 -2.97 0.98
N PRO A 261 32.56 -2.59 1.53
CA PRO A 261 31.66 -3.55 2.16
C PRO A 261 31.21 -4.55 1.09
N THR A 262 31.71 -5.78 1.21
CA THR A 262 31.28 -6.91 0.38
C THR A 262 29.75 -7.01 0.48
N PRO A 263 29.02 -7.03 -0.64
CA PRO A 263 27.56 -7.13 -0.62
C PRO A 263 27.17 -8.44 0.05
N THR A 264 26.69 -8.34 1.29
CA THR A 264 26.18 -9.44 2.08
C THR A 264 25.06 -10.10 1.30
N ALA A 265 25.23 -11.36 0.91
CA ALA A 265 24.22 -12.13 0.21
C ALA A 265 22.92 -12.11 1.03
N PHE A 266 21.93 -11.34 0.58
CA PHE A 266 20.61 -11.30 1.20
C PHE A 266 20.03 -12.71 1.12
N SER A 267 19.84 -13.33 2.29
CA SER A 267 19.12 -14.58 2.46
C SER A 267 17.83 -14.51 1.65
N THR A 268 17.62 -15.48 0.75
CA THR A 268 16.41 -15.59 -0.08
C THR A 268 15.20 -15.66 0.85
N SER A 269 14.59 -14.51 1.12
CA SER A 269 13.43 -14.42 2.00
C SER A 269 12.34 -15.30 1.43
N THR A 270 11.92 -16.30 2.19
CA THR A 270 10.87 -17.22 1.78
C THR A 270 9.60 -16.40 1.56
N ARG A 271 9.09 -16.39 0.34
CA ARG A 271 7.77 -15.82 0.01
C ARG A 271 6.71 -16.69 0.68
N ILE A 272 5.94 -16.11 1.61
CA ILE A 272 5.06 -16.87 2.50
C ILE A 272 3.60 -16.76 2.09
N LEU A 273 3.18 -15.57 1.66
CA LEU A 273 1.80 -15.24 1.36
C LEU A 273 1.63 -14.93 -0.12
N ARG A 274 0.91 -15.78 -0.85
CA ARG A 274 0.45 -15.46 -2.21
C ARG A 274 -0.63 -14.39 -2.13
N LEU A 275 -0.36 -13.26 -2.75
CA LEU A 275 -1.26 -12.12 -2.79
C LEU A 275 -2.06 -12.17 -4.09
N ASP A 276 -3.35 -11.89 -4.00
CA ASP A 276 -4.24 -11.59 -5.13
C ASP A 276 -5.05 -10.36 -4.73
N THR A 277 -4.54 -9.19 -5.11
CA THR A 277 -5.13 -7.89 -4.78
C THR A 277 -4.98 -6.89 -5.91
N THR A 278 -5.93 -5.95 -5.98
CA THR A 278 -5.83 -4.80 -6.88
C THR A 278 -5.16 -3.60 -6.22
N HIS A 279 -5.17 -3.55 -4.88
CA HIS A 279 -4.62 -2.42 -4.13
C HIS A 279 -3.89 -2.90 -2.87
N LEU A 280 -2.68 -2.39 -2.67
CA LEU A 280 -1.89 -2.54 -1.45
C LEU A 280 -1.61 -1.16 -0.87
N LYS A 281 -1.93 -0.98 0.42
CA LYS A 281 -1.70 0.25 1.16
C LYS A 281 -0.84 -0.01 2.38
N LEU A 282 0.29 0.68 2.47
CA LEU A 282 1.19 0.71 3.61
C LEU A 282 0.97 2.03 4.35
N ASN A 283 0.42 1.98 5.56
CA ASN A 283 0.03 3.20 6.29
C ASN A 283 0.76 3.28 7.62
N ASN A 284 1.53 4.34 7.85
CA ASN A 284 2.27 4.57 9.09
C ASN A 284 3.18 3.40 9.47
N LEU A 285 3.90 2.87 8.48
CA LEU A 285 4.86 1.77 8.68
C LEU A 285 6.29 2.30 8.61
N PRO A 286 7.18 1.87 9.51
CA PRO A 286 8.60 2.17 9.38
C PRO A 286 9.21 1.39 8.20
N GLU A 287 10.28 1.96 7.61
CA GLU A 287 10.92 1.46 6.40
C GLU A 287 11.31 -0.02 6.52
N ALA A 288 12.01 -0.39 7.60
CA ALA A 288 12.44 -1.77 7.85
C ALA A 288 11.28 -2.77 7.97
N LEU A 289 10.14 -2.35 8.54
CA LEU A 289 8.96 -3.22 8.64
C LEU A 289 8.26 -3.34 7.29
N ALA A 290 8.15 -2.24 6.54
CA ALA A 290 7.62 -2.27 5.18
C ALA A 290 8.44 -3.21 4.29
N GLU A 291 9.77 -3.09 4.31
CA GLU A 291 10.71 -3.99 3.62
C GLU A 291 10.46 -5.46 3.99
N TRP A 292 10.46 -5.75 5.30
CA TRP A 292 10.29 -7.11 5.82
C TRP A 292 8.96 -7.75 5.41
N ILE A 293 7.88 -6.95 5.38
CA ILE A 293 6.55 -7.38 4.93
C ILE A 293 6.57 -7.65 3.43
N LEU A 294 7.02 -6.69 2.62
CA LEU A 294 6.99 -6.81 1.16
C LEU A 294 7.86 -7.97 0.67
N ALA A 295 8.97 -8.26 1.33
CA ALA A 295 9.82 -9.42 1.05
C ALA A 295 9.11 -10.78 1.23
N ARG A 296 8.02 -10.84 2.01
CA ARG A 296 7.25 -12.06 2.29
C ARG A 296 5.96 -12.18 1.49
N LEU A 297 5.56 -11.10 0.83
CA LEU A 297 4.43 -11.10 -0.10
C LEU A 297 4.90 -11.66 -1.45
N ASP A 298 4.16 -12.61 -1.98
CA ASP A 298 4.32 -13.07 -3.35
C ASP A 298 3.29 -12.38 -4.24
N ALA A 299 3.75 -11.39 -5.01
CA ALA A 299 2.94 -10.57 -5.90
C ALA A 299 3.34 -10.69 -7.37
N HIS A 300 4.14 -11.71 -7.74
CA HIS A 300 4.71 -11.83 -9.09
C HIS A 300 3.67 -11.92 -10.22
N ASP A 301 2.46 -12.39 -9.92
CA ASP A 301 1.33 -12.48 -10.85
C ASP A 301 0.40 -11.25 -10.80
N CYS A 302 0.60 -10.32 -9.87
CA CYS A 302 -0.34 -9.24 -9.60
C CYS A 302 -0.01 -7.95 -10.36
N GLU A 303 -1.05 -7.37 -10.96
CA GLU A 303 -1.07 -5.97 -11.38
C GLU A 303 -1.88 -5.18 -10.34
N LEU A 304 -1.22 -4.34 -9.55
CA LEU A 304 -1.85 -3.68 -8.40
C LEU A 304 -1.41 -2.23 -8.23
N GLY A 305 -2.21 -1.43 -7.52
CA GLY A 305 -1.82 -0.11 -7.05
C GLY A 305 -1.14 -0.15 -5.69
N LEU A 306 -0.05 0.59 -5.51
CA LEU A 306 0.66 0.71 -4.23
C LEU A 306 0.56 2.13 -3.68
N SER A 307 0.06 2.27 -2.46
CA SER A 307 0.01 3.53 -1.70
C SER A 307 0.82 3.41 -0.41
N ILE A 308 1.71 4.37 -0.18
CA ILE A 308 2.49 4.52 1.05
C ILE A 308 2.06 5.83 1.69
N ASP A 309 1.39 5.74 2.83
CA ASP A 309 0.76 6.87 3.50
C ASP A 309 1.31 7.07 4.90
N LYS A 310 1.57 8.33 5.28
CA LYS A 310 1.89 8.75 6.65
C LYS A 310 3.05 7.96 7.27
N SER A 311 4.08 7.68 6.50
CA SER A 311 5.23 6.87 6.92
C SER A 311 6.47 7.77 7.10
N PRO A 312 6.56 8.54 8.20
CA PRO A 312 7.54 9.60 8.35
C PRO A 312 8.98 9.12 8.42
N SER A 313 9.22 7.84 8.71
CA SER A 313 10.56 7.26 8.82
C SER A 313 11.07 6.62 7.52
N ILE A 314 10.31 6.68 6.43
CA ILE A 314 10.77 6.18 5.12
C ILE A 314 11.67 7.23 4.50
N THR A 315 12.92 6.86 4.27
CA THR A 315 13.96 7.74 3.72
C THR A 315 14.24 7.46 2.25
N ALA A 316 14.06 6.21 1.81
CA ALA A 316 14.22 5.79 0.43
C ALA A 316 13.14 4.78 0.02
N LEU A 317 12.89 4.65 -1.29
CA LEU A 317 11.95 3.64 -1.83
C LEU A 317 12.61 2.30 -2.20
N ARG A 318 13.90 2.11 -1.90
CA ARG A 318 14.65 0.89 -2.26
C ARG A 318 14.11 -0.39 -1.62
N PHE A 319 13.41 -0.27 -0.48
CA PHE A 319 12.74 -1.42 0.13
C PHE A 319 11.66 -2.05 -0.77
N LEU A 320 11.18 -1.33 -1.79
CA LEU A 320 10.25 -1.87 -2.80
C LEU A 320 10.90 -2.90 -3.72
N ASP A 321 12.23 -2.95 -3.80
CA ASP A 321 12.96 -3.88 -4.67
C ASP A 321 12.72 -5.33 -4.23
N ALA A 322 12.40 -5.53 -2.95
CA ALA A 322 12.01 -6.82 -2.41
C ALA A 322 10.56 -7.22 -2.74
N PHE A 323 9.72 -6.39 -3.38
CA PHE A 323 8.30 -6.71 -3.59
C PHE A 323 8.02 -7.56 -4.84
N ASN A 324 8.72 -7.28 -5.95
CA ASN A 324 8.63 -8.00 -7.23
C ASN A 324 7.19 -8.24 -7.76
N PRO A 325 6.35 -7.20 -7.93
CA PRO A 325 5.03 -7.34 -8.56
C PRO A 325 5.16 -7.52 -10.09
N LYS A 326 4.11 -8.05 -10.75
CA LYS A 326 4.06 -8.11 -12.22
C LYS A 326 4.11 -6.70 -12.83
N ALA A 327 3.29 -5.80 -12.28
CA ALA A 327 3.26 -4.39 -12.62
C ALA A 327 2.59 -3.59 -11.49
N LEU A 328 2.94 -2.31 -11.39
CA LEU A 328 2.25 -1.35 -10.53
C LEU A 328 1.39 -0.44 -11.40
N VAL A 329 0.06 -0.51 -11.24
CA VAL A 329 -0.87 0.41 -11.94
C VAL A 329 -0.59 1.84 -11.52
N TYR A 330 -0.40 2.05 -10.21
CA TYR A 330 0.06 3.30 -9.65
C TYR A 330 1.02 3.11 -8.48
N LEU A 331 1.88 4.10 -8.26
CA LEU A 331 2.70 4.24 -7.07
C LEU A 331 2.47 5.63 -6.47
N SER A 332 1.92 5.67 -5.26
CA SER A 332 1.64 6.92 -4.53
C SER A 332 2.36 6.93 -3.19
N VAL A 333 3.11 7.99 -2.92
CA VAL A 333 3.78 8.23 -1.63
C VAL A 333 3.29 9.55 -1.06
N HIS A 334 2.67 9.50 0.12
CA HIS A 334 2.00 10.65 0.73
C HIS A 334 2.35 10.79 2.20
N GLY A 335 2.88 11.95 2.61
CA GLY A 335 3.22 12.20 4.01
C GLY A 335 4.40 11.35 4.50
N ALA A 336 5.38 11.10 3.63
CA ALA A 336 6.67 10.50 3.98
C ALA A 336 7.67 11.64 4.22
N ASP A 337 7.61 12.24 5.41
CA ASP A 337 8.31 13.50 5.69
C ASP A 337 9.82 13.41 5.50
N ALA A 338 10.43 12.27 5.86
CA ALA A 338 11.87 12.02 5.72
C ALA A 338 12.30 11.46 4.36
N LEU A 339 11.39 11.35 3.38
CA LEU A 339 11.72 10.79 2.08
C LEU A 339 12.75 11.67 1.37
N ALA A 340 13.95 11.13 1.16
CA ALA A 340 15.07 11.82 0.51
C ALA A 340 15.37 11.26 -0.88
N SER A 341 15.01 9.99 -1.16
CA SER A 341 15.23 9.36 -2.45
C SER A 341 14.03 8.53 -2.91
N ILE A 342 13.64 8.67 -4.18
CA ILE A 342 12.66 7.80 -4.83
C ILE A 342 13.28 6.63 -5.60
N ASP A 343 14.59 6.42 -5.50
CA ASP A 343 15.25 5.33 -6.24
C ASP A 343 14.70 3.96 -5.84
N CYS A 344 14.23 3.21 -6.83
CA CYS A 344 13.86 1.81 -6.71
C CYS A 344 13.87 1.12 -8.08
N ALA A 345 14.00 -0.21 -8.07
CA ALA A 345 13.94 -1.07 -9.25
C ALA A 345 12.61 -0.91 -9.99
N ALA A 346 11.50 -0.73 -9.28
CA ALA A 346 10.18 -0.62 -9.90
C ALA A 346 10.05 0.61 -10.82
N LEU A 347 10.69 1.74 -10.50
CA LEU A 347 10.69 2.94 -11.35
C LEU A 347 11.70 2.82 -12.49
N THR A 348 12.92 2.34 -12.20
CA THR A 348 13.98 2.18 -13.21
C THR A 348 13.64 1.14 -14.28
N GLN A 349 12.92 0.07 -13.90
CA GLN A 349 12.46 -0.99 -14.81
C GLN A 349 11.08 -0.69 -15.43
N LEU A 350 10.53 0.51 -15.23
CA LEU A 350 9.23 0.93 -15.78
C LEU A 350 8.05 0.02 -15.37
N LEU A 351 8.12 -0.59 -14.18
CA LEU A 351 7.02 -1.42 -13.65
C LEU A 351 5.81 -0.58 -13.22
N VAL A 352 6.02 0.69 -12.87
CA VAL A 352 4.93 1.64 -12.60
C VAL A 352 4.36 2.13 -13.94
N ARG A 353 3.05 1.94 -14.18
CA ARG A 353 2.44 2.16 -15.51
C ARG A 353 1.80 3.53 -15.67
N ASP A 354 0.78 3.85 -14.88
CA ASP A 354 -0.15 4.92 -15.24
C ASP A 354 0.03 6.17 -14.37
N VAL A 355 0.18 5.97 -13.05
CA VAL A 355 0.19 7.08 -12.09
C VAL A 355 1.40 7.00 -11.17
N PHE A 356 2.12 8.12 -11.03
CA PHE A 356 3.19 8.30 -10.07
C PHE A 356 2.96 9.56 -9.24
N GLU A 357 2.81 9.39 -7.93
CA GLU A 357 2.58 10.50 -7.01
C GLU A 357 3.59 10.50 -5.86
N VAL A 358 4.21 11.64 -5.62
CA VAL A 358 5.01 11.94 -4.43
C VAL A 358 4.53 13.28 -3.91
N ILE A 359 3.83 13.28 -2.78
CA ILE A 359 3.13 14.47 -2.28
C ILE A 359 3.27 14.62 -0.77
N LYS A 360 3.22 15.88 -0.31
CA LYS A 360 3.36 16.24 1.11
C LYS A 360 4.62 15.64 1.76
N THR A 361 5.76 15.78 1.10
CA THR A 361 7.08 15.49 1.68
C THR A 361 7.65 16.77 2.27
N GLN A 362 8.37 16.69 3.39
CA GLN A 362 8.99 17.85 4.03
C GLN A 362 10.45 18.03 3.58
N CYS A 363 11.14 16.93 3.31
CA CYS A 363 12.50 16.95 2.77
C CYS A 363 12.50 17.13 1.23
N PRO A 364 13.55 17.78 0.68
CA PRO A 364 13.84 17.72 -0.74
C PRO A 364 14.00 16.26 -1.19
N VAL A 365 13.18 15.85 -2.16
CA VAL A 365 13.19 14.49 -2.70
C VAL A 365 14.09 14.46 -3.94
N GLY A 366 15.14 13.64 -3.89
CA GLY A 366 16.04 13.38 -5.02
C GLY A 366 15.80 12.03 -5.69
N ALA A 367 16.53 11.81 -6.78
CA ALA A 367 16.57 10.55 -7.52
C ALA A 367 17.88 10.48 -8.30
N SER A 368 18.33 9.26 -8.61
CA SER A 368 19.42 9.02 -9.56
C SER A 368 19.01 9.40 -10.99
N GLU A 369 20.00 9.72 -11.82
CA GLU A 369 19.77 10.01 -13.25
C GLU A 369 19.05 8.87 -13.96
N ALA A 370 19.38 7.61 -13.63
CA ALA A 370 18.72 6.44 -14.20
C ALA A 370 17.22 6.39 -13.87
N THR A 371 16.85 6.64 -12.61
CA THR A 371 15.44 6.70 -12.18
C THR A 371 14.70 7.84 -12.87
N LEU A 372 15.30 9.04 -12.92
CA LEU A 372 14.67 10.20 -13.56
C LEU A 372 14.52 10.00 -15.08
N ALA A 373 15.53 9.46 -15.76
CA ALA A 373 15.48 9.15 -17.18
C ALA A 373 14.39 8.11 -17.47
N ALA A 374 14.25 7.08 -16.62
CA ALA A 374 13.17 6.10 -16.74
C ALA A 374 11.80 6.77 -16.63
N ILE A 375 11.58 7.62 -15.63
CA ILE A 375 10.32 8.38 -15.47
C ILE A 375 10.06 9.27 -16.70
N ALA A 376 11.08 9.95 -17.22
CA ALA A 376 10.95 10.83 -18.38
C ALA A 376 10.75 10.10 -19.71
N SER A 377 11.07 8.80 -19.78
CA SER A 377 11.10 8.03 -21.04
C SER A 377 9.74 7.50 -21.52
N LYS A 378 8.67 7.63 -20.74
CA LYS A 378 7.35 7.08 -21.08
C LYS A 378 6.21 8.07 -20.88
N ALA A 379 5.05 7.68 -21.41
CA ALA A 379 3.80 8.40 -21.19
C ALA A 379 3.19 8.05 -19.82
N TRP A 380 2.49 9.03 -19.24
CA TRP A 380 1.84 8.91 -17.95
C TRP A 380 0.39 9.41 -18.02
N ALA A 381 -0.52 8.73 -17.32
CA ALA A 381 -1.85 9.27 -17.09
C ALA A 381 -1.77 10.40 -16.05
N THR A 382 -0.99 10.22 -14.98
CA THR A 382 -0.79 11.26 -13.97
C THR A 382 0.61 11.21 -13.40
N VAL A 383 1.26 12.38 -13.35
CA VAL A 383 2.50 12.59 -12.60
C VAL A 383 2.22 13.70 -11.60
N ARG A 384 2.41 13.41 -10.32
CA ARG A 384 2.30 14.40 -9.26
C ARG A 384 3.56 14.40 -8.40
N VAL A 385 4.31 15.48 -8.41
CA VAL A 385 5.64 15.52 -7.76
C VAL A 385 5.88 16.86 -7.06
N PRO A 386 6.80 16.92 -6.09
CA PRO A 386 7.26 18.19 -5.53
C PRO A 386 8.06 18.98 -6.57
N ALA A 387 8.03 20.31 -6.47
CA ALA A 387 8.72 21.22 -7.40
C ALA A 387 10.22 20.91 -7.57
N GLY A 388 10.92 20.56 -6.48
CA GLY A 388 12.35 20.21 -6.53
C GLY A 388 12.63 18.96 -7.36
N LEU A 389 11.78 17.94 -7.26
CA LEU A 389 11.90 16.72 -8.06
C LEU A 389 11.57 17.00 -9.53
N TRP A 390 10.55 17.83 -9.79
CA TRP A 390 10.25 18.28 -11.15
C TRP A 390 11.41 19.04 -11.79
N ALA A 391 12.08 19.94 -11.06
CA ALA A 391 13.22 20.69 -11.57
C ALA A 391 14.39 19.78 -12.00
N SER A 392 14.52 18.61 -11.39
CA SER A 392 15.51 17.59 -11.76
C SER A 392 15.04 16.71 -12.92
N LEU A 393 13.73 16.47 -13.04
CA LEU A 393 13.13 15.66 -14.11
C LEU A 393 13.06 16.41 -15.44
N ALA A 394 12.67 17.67 -15.43
CA ALA A 394 12.38 18.47 -16.64
C ALA A 394 13.54 18.54 -17.65
N PRO A 395 14.82 18.70 -17.24
CA PRO A 395 15.94 18.74 -18.18
C PRO A 395 16.21 17.40 -18.91
N LEU A 396 15.72 16.28 -18.36
CA LEU A 396 15.94 14.94 -18.92
C LEU A 396 14.88 14.53 -19.94
N ILE A 397 13.86 15.36 -20.14
CA ILE A 397 12.82 15.16 -21.15
C ILE A 397 13.42 15.45 -22.54
N ARG A 398 13.87 14.39 -23.21
CA ARG A 398 14.51 14.41 -24.55
C ARG A 398 13.69 13.75 -25.67
N ALA A 399 12.53 13.20 -25.33
CA ALA A 399 11.63 12.48 -26.23
C ALA A 399 10.19 12.94 -25.90
N PRO A 400 9.13 12.56 -26.64
CA PRO A 400 7.79 13.03 -26.33
C PRO A 400 7.32 12.46 -24.97
N PHE A 401 7.64 13.20 -23.91
CA PHE A 401 7.08 13.04 -22.59
C PHE A 401 5.63 13.49 -22.67
N ALA A 402 4.73 12.51 -22.70
CA ALA A 402 3.30 12.73 -22.74
C ALA A 402 2.73 12.48 -21.35
N VAL A 403 2.03 13.47 -20.81
CA VAL A 403 1.36 13.32 -19.52
C VAL A 403 -0.02 13.95 -19.59
N ASP A 404 -1.05 13.18 -19.24
CA ASP A 404 -2.42 13.71 -19.26
C ASP A 404 -2.62 14.72 -18.13
N THR A 405 -2.20 14.39 -16.91
CA THR A 405 -2.25 15.33 -15.77
C THR A 405 -0.89 15.44 -15.10
N LEU A 406 -0.27 16.61 -15.24
CA LEU A 406 0.93 16.98 -14.50
C LEU A 406 0.53 17.89 -13.33
N CYS A 407 0.81 17.45 -12.11
CA CYS A 407 0.58 18.24 -10.91
C CYS A 407 1.90 18.48 -10.18
N ILE A 408 2.20 19.75 -9.90
CA ILE A 408 3.45 20.15 -9.24
C ILE A 408 3.08 20.81 -7.92
N ASP A 409 3.49 20.16 -6.82
CA ASP A 409 3.31 20.69 -5.47
C ASP A 409 4.50 21.62 -5.14
N ILE A 410 4.21 22.90 -4.95
CA ILE A 410 5.17 23.97 -4.66
C ILE A 410 5.08 24.30 -3.17
N GLY A 411 6.05 23.81 -2.39
CA GLY A 411 6.17 24.15 -0.97
C GLY A 411 6.76 25.54 -0.78
N PHE A 412 6.20 26.33 0.15
CA PHE A 412 6.69 27.68 0.51
C PHE A 412 8.16 27.72 0.96
N ASN A 413 8.66 26.60 1.45
CA ASN A 413 9.99 26.38 1.98
C ASN A 413 11.02 25.98 0.91
N SER A 414 10.61 25.77 -0.34
CA SER A 414 11.51 25.47 -1.46
C SER A 414 11.98 26.77 -2.13
N SER A 415 13.22 26.83 -2.62
CA SER A 415 13.64 27.98 -3.44
C SER A 415 12.85 27.97 -4.74
N LEU A 416 11.91 28.90 -4.87
CA LEU A 416 11.09 29.07 -6.07
C LEU A 416 11.97 29.24 -7.32
N ASP A 417 13.17 29.80 -7.16
CA ASP A 417 14.13 30.03 -8.24
C ASP A 417 14.53 28.75 -8.98
N ALA A 418 14.73 27.64 -8.27
CA ALA A 418 15.10 26.37 -8.92
C ALA A 418 13.97 25.85 -9.83
N PHE A 419 12.72 26.09 -9.43
CA PHE A 419 11.55 25.70 -10.21
C PHE A 419 11.38 26.56 -11.47
N TRP A 420 11.52 27.90 -11.35
CA TRP A 420 11.35 28.80 -12.50
C TRP A 420 12.46 28.66 -13.56
N ASN A 421 13.64 28.20 -13.15
CA ASN A 421 14.76 27.96 -14.06
C ASN A 421 14.69 26.59 -14.76
N ALA A 422 13.75 25.72 -14.38
CA ALA A 422 13.61 24.41 -14.99
C ALA A 422 12.96 24.53 -16.38
N ALA A 423 13.78 24.43 -17.44
CA ALA A 423 13.32 24.39 -18.82
C ALA A 423 13.33 22.95 -19.36
N CYS A 424 12.23 22.54 -19.98
CA CYS A 424 12.22 21.31 -20.78
C CYS A 424 12.97 21.59 -22.10
N GLN A 425 13.91 20.71 -22.46
CA GLN A 425 14.65 20.86 -23.73
C GLN A 425 13.73 20.61 -24.94
N GLU A 426 12.78 19.68 -24.80
CA GLU A 426 11.77 19.38 -25.80
C GLU A 426 10.35 19.73 -25.33
N ARG A 427 9.42 19.78 -26.29
CA ARG A 427 8.00 20.02 -26.01
C ARG A 427 7.38 18.81 -25.33
N ALA A 428 7.20 18.89 -24.01
CA ALA A 428 6.31 17.99 -23.29
C ALA A 428 4.87 18.15 -23.79
N SER A 429 4.17 17.03 -24.00
CA SER A 429 2.75 17.00 -24.33
C SER A 429 1.96 16.87 -23.03
N VAL A 430 1.54 18.00 -22.45
CA VAL A 430 0.77 18.06 -21.20
C VAL A 430 -0.68 18.41 -21.51
N THR A 431 -1.63 17.54 -21.16
CA THR A 431 -3.06 17.83 -21.36
C THR A 431 -3.61 18.77 -20.29
N SER A 432 -3.24 18.54 -19.02
CA SER A 432 -3.64 19.33 -17.86
C SER A 432 -2.43 19.61 -16.97
N LEU A 433 -2.18 20.89 -16.66
CA LEU A 433 -1.13 21.34 -15.75
C LEU A 433 -1.79 21.95 -14.51
N VAL A 434 -1.48 21.38 -13.34
CA VAL A 434 -1.95 21.86 -12.04
C VAL A 434 -0.74 22.29 -11.21
N LEU A 435 -0.69 23.56 -10.82
CA LEU A 435 0.30 24.07 -9.88
C LEU A 435 -0.39 24.25 -8.53
N LYS A 436 0.09 23.56 -7.50
CA LYS A 436 -0.50 23.60 -6.17
C LYS A 436 0.48 24.18 -5.17
N LEU A 437 0.12 25.31 -4.58
CA LEU A 437 0.85 25.89 -3.46
C LEU A 437 0.45 25.16 -2.17
N THR A 438 1.43 24.62 -1.44
CA THR A 438 1.20 23.79 -0.24
C THR A 438 1.93 24.30 0.99
#